data_AF-A0A9Q0DJN1-F1
#
_entry.id   AF-A0A9Q0DJN1-F1
#
_cell.length_a   1.000
_cell.length_b   1.000
_cell.length_c   1.000
_cell.angle_alpha   90.00
_cell.angle_beta   90.00
_cell.angle_gamma   90.00
#
_symmetry.space_group_name_H-M   'P 1'
#
loop_
_entity.id
_entity.type
_entity.pdbx_description
1 polymer ?
#
loop_
_entity_poly.entity_id
_entity_poly.type
_entity_poly.pdbx_seq_one_letter_code
_entity_poly.pdbx_strand_id
1 'polypeptide(L)'
;MVVKDSQPFSMVDDCGFKEFVALLDPTYTLPSRRALKNMVLQRYEEEKTKAKAVMQRVEATFGTNWTEMLLKQGGQGMPQQTLQWRCSGT
;
A
#
# COMPACT_ATOMS: atom_id res chain seq x y z
N MET A 1 2.78 2.78 -18.12
CA MET A 1 3.67 2.11 -19.09
C MET A 1 4.44 1.03 -18.35
N VAL A 2 5.75 1.13 -18.09
CA VAL A 2 6.54 -0.03 -17.62
C VAL A 2 5.99 -0.74 -16.36
N VAL A 3 5.81 -0.02 -15.25
CA VAL A 3 5.33 -0.65 -13.99
C VAL A 3 3.83 -0.94 -14.03
N LYS A 4 3.02 -0.02 -14.58
CA LYS A 4 1.55 -0.16 -14.61
C LYS A 4 1.07 -1.25 -15.57
N ASP A 5 1.71 -1.35 -16.73
CA ASP A 5 1.31 -2.24 -17.83
C ASP A 5 2.21 -3.48 -17.90
N SER A 6 3.09 -3.66 -16.90
CA SER A 6 4.03 -4.79 -16.80
C SER A 6 4.86 -5.02 -18.07
N GLN A 7 5.19 -3.94 -18.77
CA GLN A 7 5.99 -3.99 -20.00
C GLN A 7 7.47 -4.24 -19.68
N PRO A 8 8.20 -4.91 -20.59
CA PRO A 8 9.61 -5.17 -20.38
C PRO A 8 10.43 -3.89 -20.47
N PHE A 9 11.51 -3.81 -19.68
CA PHE A 9 12.45 -2.68 -19.75
C PHE A 9 13.16 -2.55 -21.11
N SER A 10 13.11 -3.56 -21.97
CA SER A 10 13.65 -3.49 -23.33
C SER A 10 12.91 -2.51 -24.23
N MET A 11 11.71 -2.05 -23.84
CA MET A 11 10.93 -1.07 -24.58
C MET A 11 11.71 0.22 -24.88
N VAL A 12 12.56 0.69 -23.96
CA VAL A 12 13.31 1.93 -24.17
C VAL A 12 14.40 1.81 -25.24
N ASP A 13 14.72 0.59 -25.66
CA ASP A 13 15.70 0.35 -26.71
C ASP A 13 15.08 0.21 -28.11
N ASP A 14 13.75 0.01 -28.17
CA ASP A 14 12.99 -0.13 -29.40
C ASP A 14 13.09 1.13 -30.28
N CYS A 15 13.32 0.95 -31.58
CA CYS A 15 13.50 2.06 -32.51
C CYS A 15 12.21 2.86 -32.69
N GLY A 16 11.07 2.18 -32.87
CA GLY A 16 9.77 2.84 -33.03
C GLY A 16 9.38 3.63 -31.79
N PHE A 17 9.64 3.09 -30.61
CA PHE A 17 9.40 3.81 -29.35
C PHE A 17 10.30 5.04 -29.21
N LYS A 18 11.59 4.96 -29.58
CA LYS A 18 12.50 6.11 -29.56
C LYS A 18 12.07 7.21 -30.53
N GLU A 19 11.70 6.84 -31.76
CA GLU A 19 11.20 7.78 -32.76
C GLU A 19 9.90 8.44 -32.32
N PHE A 20 8.98 7.65 -31.75
CA PHE A 20 7.73 8.16 -31.20
C PHE A 20 7.96 9.16 -30.06
N VAL A 21 8.87 8.86 -29.13
CA VAL A 21 9.20 9.76 -28.02
C VAL A 21 9.88 11.04 -28.54
N ALA A 22 10.78 10.93 -29.51
CA ALA A 22 11.44 12.09 -30.13
C ALA A 22 10.46 13.00 -30.89
N LEU A 23 9.41 12.42 -31.48
CA LEU A 23 8.33 13.16 -32.13
C LEU A 23 7.46 13.92 -31.12
N LEU A 24 7.21 13.33 -29.94
CA LEU A 24 6.43 13.95 -28.88
C LEU A 24 7.19 15.07 -28.14
N ASP A 25 8.42 14.78 -27.73
CA ASP A 25 9.31 15.73 -27.06
C ASP A 25 10.77 15.47 -27.49
N PRO A 26 11.29 16.29 -28.41
CA PRO A 26 12.66 16.11 -28.92
C PRO A 26 13.73 16.47 -27.88
N THR A 27 13.37 17.14 -26.79
CA THR A 27 14.31 17.50 -25.72
C THR A 27 14.49 16.38 -24.70
N TYR A 28 13.59 15.40 -24.69
CA TYR A 28 13.62 14.31 -23.73
C TYR A 28 14.62 13.21 -24.14
N THR A 29 15.64 13.01 -23.32
CA THR A 29 16.60 11.91 -23.51
C THR A 29 16.11 10.67 -22.79
N LEU A 30 15.74 9.63 -23.56
CA LEU A 30 15.35 8.33 -23.00
C LEU A 30 16.49 7.72 -22.17
N PRO A 31 16.22 7.29 -20.93
CA PRO A 31 17.23 6.64 -20.10
C PRO A 31 17.57 5.26 -20.67
N SER A 32 18.82 4.82 -20.45
CA SER A 32 19.21 3.44 -20.76
C SER A 32 18.42 2.44 -19.92
N ARG A 33 18.27 1.20 -20.40
CA ARG A 33 17.60 0.11 -19.67
C ARG A 33 18.11 -0.08 -18.25
N ARG A 34 19.43 0.05 -18.04
CA ARG A 34 20.06 -0.05 -16.71
C ARG A 34 19.66 1.12 -15.82
N ALA A 35 19.71 2.34 -16.34
CA ALA A 35 19.28 3.53 -15.61
C ALA A 35 17.80 3.43 -15.22
N LEU A 36 16.94 3.01 -16.16
CA LEU A 36 15.51 2.83 -15.90
C LEU A 36 15.26 1.79 -14.81
N LYS A 37 15.95 0.64 -14.84
CA LYS A 37 15.85 -0.38 -13.79
C LYS A 37 16.23 0.18 -12.41
N ASN A 38 17.34 0.93 -12.34
CA ASN A 38 17.80 1.53 -11.09
C ASN A 38 16.82 2.57 -10.55
N MET A 39 16.27 3.42 -11.43
CA MET A 39 15.25 4.41 -11.06
C MET A 39 14.00 3.75 -10.48
N VAL A 40 13.53 2.66 -11.11
CA VAL A 40 12.37 1.91 -10.60
C VAL A 40 12.65 1.26 -9.25
N LEU A 41 13.82 0.64 -9.09
CA LEU A 41 14.22 0.02 -7.83
C LEU A 41 14.33 1.05 -6.70
N GLN A 42 14.91 2.21 -6.98
CA GLN A 42 15.00 3.31 -6.01
C GLN A 42 13.61 3.76 -5.56
N ARG A 43 12.70 4.02 -6.51
CA ARG A 43 11.30 4.39 -6.21
C ARG A 43 10.58 3.32 -5.40
N TYR A 44 10.84 2.05 -5.69
CA TYR A 44 10.27 0.95 -4.93
C TYR A 44 10.74 0.94 -3.47
N GLU A 45 12.04 1.10 -3.20
CA GLU A 45 12.53 1.15 -1.82
C GLU A 45 12.05 2.39 -1.07
N GLU A 46 11.97 3.56 -1.72
CA GLU A 46 11.36 4.76 -1.16
C GLU A 46 9.91 4.51 -0.74
N GLU A 47 9.10 3.89 -1.58
CA GLU A 47 7.68 3.69 -1.28
C GLU A 47 7.45 2.56 -0.27
N LYS A 48 8.26 1.50 -0.34
CA LYS A 48 8.28 0.41 0.64
C LYS A 48 8.63 0.89 2.03
N THR A 49 9.62 1.78 2.18
CA THR A 49 9.99 2.35 3.48
C THR A 49 8.88 3.22 4.06
N LYS A 50 8.21 4.04 3.23
CA LYS A 50 7.01 4.79 3.64
C LYS A 50 5.88 3.87 4.08
N ALA A 51 5.57 2.83 3.29
CA ALA A 51 4.52 1.88 3.63
C ALA A 51 4.82 1.13 4.94
N LYS A 52 6.08 0.74 5.17
CA LYS A 52 6.52 0.16 6.44
C LYS A 52 6.35 1.11 7.62
N ALA A 53 6.68 2.39 7.45
CA ALA A 53 6.50 3.39 8.51
C ALA A 53 5.02 3.59 8.86
N VAL A 54 4.13 3.55 7.87
CA VAL A 54 2.67 3.56 8.09
C VAL A 54 2.24 2.31 8.87
N MET A 55 2.71 1.13 8.47
CA MET A 55 2.38 -0.13 9.16
C MET A 55 2.83 -0.14 10.62
N GLN A 56 4.05 0.34 10.91
CA GLN A 56 4.55 0.43 12.28
C GLN A 56 3.73 1.38 13.17
N ARG A 57 3.22 2.49 12.62
CA ARG A 57 2.30 3.38 13.34
C ARG A 57 0.97 2.70 13.66
N VAL A 58 0.47 1.91 12.71
CA VAL A 58 -0.74 1.11 12.90
C VAL A 58 -0.50 0.07 14.00
N GLU A 59 0.56 -0.73 13.93
CA GLU A 59 0.88 -1.71 14.98
C GLU A 59 1.03 -1.08 16.38
N ALA A 60 1.64 0.10 16.48
CA ALA A 60 1.73 0.84 17.74
C ALA A 60 0.36 1.30 18.28
N THR A 61 -0.62 1.51 17.40
CA THR A 61 -1.99 1.89 17.77
C THR A 61 -2.85 0.67 18.13
N PHE A 62 -2.60 -0.47 17.48
CA PHE A 62 -3.31 -1.72 17.75
C PHE A 62 -2.71 -2.48 18.94
N GLY A 63 -1.44 -2.29 19.28
CA GLY A 63 -0.74 -3.02 20.35
C GLY A 63 -1.04 -2.57 21.79
N THR A 64 -1.59 -1.37 22.01
CA THR A 64 -1.86 -0.82 23.35
C THR A 64 -3.34 -0.68 23.69
N ASN A 65 -4.23 -0.75 22.70
CA ASN A 65 -5.65 -0.46 22.92
C ASN A 65 -6.48 -1.70 23.29
N TRP A 66 -6.20 -2.89 22.75
CA TRP A 66 -7.07 -4.05 23.01
C TRP A 66 -7.01 -4.56 24.45
N THR A 67 -5.84 -4.56 25.08
CA THR A 67 -5.68 -4.94 26.50
C THR A 67 -6.25 -3.89 27.45
N GLU A 68 -6.08 -2.59 27.17
CA GLU A 68 -6.70 -1.52 27.97
C GLU A 68 -8.23 -1.46 27.81
N MET A 69 -8.75 -1.73 26.61
CA MET A 69 -10.18 -1.79 26.32
C MET A 69 -10.87 -2.97 27.02
N LEU A 70 -10.19 -4.12 27.14
CA LEU A 70 -10.69 -5.27 27.90
C LEU A 70 -10.63 -5.05 29.43
N LEU A 71 -9.58 -4.39 29.94
CA LEU A 71 -9.50 -4.04 31.37
C LEU A 71 -10.55 -3.00 31.79
N LYS A 72 -10.93 -2.06 30.89
CA LYS A 72 -12.03 -1.12 31.15
C LYS A 72 -13.42 -1.77 31.15
N GLN A 73 -13.62 -2.88 30.43
CA GLN A 73 -14.90 -3.61 30.42
C GLN A 73 -15.11 -4.51 31.65
N GLY A 74 -14.05 -4.88 32.37
CA GLY A 74 -14.14 -5.64 33.62
C GLY A 74 -14.49 -4.83 34.88
N GLY A 75 -14.57 -3.49 34.78
CA GLY A 75 -14.67 -2.59 35.94
C GLY A 75 -15.99 -1.83 36.11
N GLN A 76 -16.97 -1.95 35.20
CA GLN A 76 -18.31 -1.38 35.40
C GLN A 76 -19.30 -2.48 35.73
N GLY A 77 -19.86 -2.41 36.94
CA GLY A 77 -20.81 -3.36 37.47
C GLY A 77 -21.92 -3.68 36.49
N MET A 78 -22.19 -4.99 36.34
CA MET A 78 -23.31 -5.51 35.58
C MET A 78 -24.62 -4.88 36.08
N PRO A 79 -25.40 -4.18 35.23
CA PRO A 79 -26.81 -3.98 35.52
C PRO A 79 -27.52 -5.34 35.38
N GLN A 80 -28.11 -5.82 36.48
CA GLN A 80 -29.03 -6.95 36.47
C GLN A 80 -30.29 -6.57 35.68
N GLN A 81 -30.32 -6.82 34.39
CA GLN A 81 -31.57 -7.10 33.68
C GLN A 81 -31.38 -8.37 32.83
N THR A 82 -31.77 -9.45 33.47
CA THR A 82 -31.89 -10.81 32.99
C THR A 82 -32.91 -10.90 31.85
N LEU A 83 -32.46 -11.48 30.74
CA LEU A 83 -33.12 -12.55 29.97
C LEU A 83 -34.62 -12.38 29.67
N GLN A 84 -34.95 -11.81 28.51
CA GLN A 84 -36.12 -12.27 27.76
C GLN A 84 -36.00 -11.96 26.26
N TRP A 85 -35.36 -12.85 25.49
CA TRP A 85 -35.68 -12.99 24.07
C TRP A 85 -36.23 -14.39 23.83
N ARG A 86 -37.55 -14.47 23.88
CA ARG A 86 -38.35 -15.60 23.43
C ARG A 86 -38.28 -15.63 21.90
N CYS A 87 -37.47 -16.53 21.34
CA CYS A 87 -37.61 -16.92 19.94
C CYS A 87 -38.95 -17.64 19.77
N SER A 88 -39.99 -16.92 19.36
CA SER A 88 -41.22 -17.52 18.84
C SER A 88 -41.05 -17.72 17.34
N GLY A 89 -40.57 -18.90 16.95
CA GLY A 89 -40.71 -19.43 15.60
C GLY A 89 -41.79 -20.50 15.60
N THR A 90 -42.93 -20.22 14.98
CA THR A 90 -43.86 -21.22 14.45
C THR A 90 -44.48 -20.64 13.19
#